data_AF-A0A2P4XX16-F1
#
_entry.id   AF-A0A2P4XX16-F1
#
_cell.length_a   1.000
_cell.length_b   1.000
_cell.length_c   1.000
_cell.angle_alpha   90.00
_cell.angle_beta   90.00
_cell.angle_gamma   90.00
#
_symmetry.space_group_name_H-M   'P 1'
#
loop_
_entity.id
_entity.type
_entity.pdbx_description
1 polymer ?
#
loop_
_entity_poly.entity_id
_entity_poly.type
_entity_poly.pdbx_seq_one_letter_code
_entity_poly.pdbx_strand_id
1 'polypeptide(L)'
;MKRDGKVINKAPPCSKGDLKKMMMYLYKNACCSTDYQDAALLCLLWYLFGRASDLSLVRKQNLSVDAAEVFFVRFTRMMTSEEQGLSLFPDADFVTCPLHAIAMALITQAAPSAALIDNLPEVPVAAALNLAPSTPLLEVLNHPDETACLEAADTPVVAARVPVETTPTIYTHVNRLLDRVSSAAGVADALTSHSFREHVNGCDGLTQRWIFDRGAWNMSATNKGFNYIFNTSREDHKVSKALSGYDTQTKVKALSLKLFDTETQEKIAGCQRFLFATCFKMKNSKYNLSQQVVDVLTAYLIMHYPLMKDLQEDGLGVRRVEAAAAQTGASVAELLAWSSHPVKT
;
A
#
# COMPACT_ATOMS: atom_id res chain seq x y z
N MET A 1 10.62 -30.94 -9.84
CA MET A 1 11.62 -31.90 -9.32
C MET A 1 11.49 -31.92 -7.80
N LYS A 2 11.17 -33.07 -7.19
CA LYS A 2 11.04 -33.22 -5.73
C LYS A 2 12.43 -33.31 -5.10
N ARG A 3 12.71 -32.51 -4.08
CA ARG A 3 13.76 -32.79 -3.08
C ARG A 3 13.10 -32.80 -1.71
N ASP A 4 13.25 -33.93 -1.05
CA ASP A 4 12.95 -34.24 0.35
C ASP A 4 11.49 -34.09 0.80
N GLY A 5 10.86 -35.24 1.05
CA GLY A 5 9.44 -35.41 1.40
C GLY A 5 9.02 -34.89 2.78
N LYS A 6 9.38 -33.65 3.11
CA LYS A 6 8.74 -32.86 4.16
C LYS A 6 7.64 -32.04 3.47
N VAL A 7 6.38 -32.35 3.74
CA VAL A 7 5.27 -31.48 3.32
C VAL A 7 5.52 -30.14 4.01
N ILE A 8 6.03 -29.16 3.27
CA ILE A 8 6.09 -27.78 3.74
C ILE A 8 4.62 -27.38 3.87
N ASN A 9 4.12 -27.25 5.10
CA ASN A 9 2.80 -26.68 5.34
C ASN A 9 2.80 -25.26 4.77
N LYS A 10 2.30 -25.12 3.54
CA LYS A 10 2.11 -23.82 2.92
C LYS A 10 0.96 -23.12 3.63
N ALA A 11 1.11 -21.82 3.84
CA ALA A 11 0.02 -21.01 4.35
C ALA A 11 -1.18 -21.10 3.38
N PRO A 12 -2.43 -21.10 3.88
CA PRO A 12 -3.61 -21.05 3.01
C PRO A 12 -3.61 -19.75 2.19
N PRO A 13 -4.06 -19.77 0.92
CA PRO A 13 -4.10 -18.57 0.10
C PRO A 13 -5.16 -17.58 0.61
N CYS A 14 -4.80 -16.31 0.75
CA CYS A 14 -5.76 -15.25 1.03
C CYS A 14 -6.57 -14.96 -0.25
N SER A 15 -7.89 -15.17 -0.25
CA SER A 15 -8.73 -14.81 -1.39
C SER A 15 -9.11 -13.32 -1.37
N LYS A 16 -9.59 -12.79 -2.51
CA LYS A 16 -10.18 -11.44 -2.56
C LYS A 16 -11.38 -11.32 -1.61
N GLY A 17 -12.15 -12.40 -1.44
CA GLY A 17 -13.26 -12.47 -0.50
C GLY A 17 -12.81 -12.34 0.96
N ASP A 18 -11.69 -12.98 1.33
CA ASP A 18 -11.11 -12.88 2.67
C ASP A 18 -10.58 -11.47 2.94
N LEU A 19 -9.88 -10.88 1.96
CA LEU A 19 -9.44 -9.47 2.04
C LEU A 19 -10.64 -8.55 2.28
N LYS A 20 -11.71 -8.70 1.49
CA LYS A 20 -12.92 -7.90 1.62
C LYS A 20 -13.56 -8.04 3.00
N LYS A 21 -13.67 -9.27 3.53
CA LYS A 21 -14.19 -9.51 4.88
C LYS A 21 -13.36 -8.77 5.94
N MET A 22 -12.03 -8.89 5.89
CA MET A 22 -11.13 -8.25 6.86
C MET A 22 -11.20 -6.72 6.80
N MET A 23 -11.16 -6.14 5.59
CA MET A 23 -11.27 -4.69 5.42
C MET A 23 -12.65 -4.16 5.81
N MET A 24 -13.73 -4.88 5.47
CA MET A 24 -15.08 -4.54 5.89
C MET A 24 -15.22 -4.55 7.42
N TYR A 25 -14.65 -5.57 8.08
CA TYR A 25 -14.63 -5.63 9.53
C TYR A 25 -13.90 -4.43 10.14
N LEU A 26 -12.73 -4.06 9.60
CA LEU A 26 -12.00 -2.88 10.07
C LEU A 26 -12.82 -1.61 9.89
N TYR A 27 -13.42 -1.38 8.72
CA TYR A 27 -14.21 -0.17 8.49
C TYR A 27 -15.49 -0.09 9.32
N LYS A 28 -16.15 -1.21 9.63
CA LYS A 28 -17.34 -1.21 10.51
C LYS A 28 -17.02 -0.91 11.96
N ASN A 29 -15.83 -1.29 12.41
CA ASN A 29 -15.43 -1.22 13.82
C ASN A 29 -14.36 -0.15 14.07
N ALA A 30 -14.05 0.68 13.07
CA ALA A 30 -12.96 1.64 13.16
C ALA A 30 -13.29 2.70 14.22
N CYS A 31 -12.42 2.79 15.23
CA CYS A 31 -12.55 3.78 16.30
C CYS A 31 -11.37 4.76 16.33
N CYS A 32 -10.27 4.41 15.67
CA CYS A 32 -9.04 5.21 15.68
C CYS A 32 -8.35 5.20 14.30
N SER A 33 -7.32 6.04 14.16
CA SER A 33 -6.52 6.10 12.93
C SER A 33 -5.87 4.76 12.58
N THR A 34 -5.46 3.99 13.58
CA THR A 34 -4.80 2.68 13.39
C THR A 34 -5.68 1.72 12.61
N ASP A 35 -6.99 1.71 12.81
CA ASP A 35 -7.88 0.79 12.10
C ASP A 35 -7.94 1.09 10.59
N TYR A 36 -7.94 2.37 10.20
CA TYR A 36 -7.89 2.78 8.80
C TYR A 36 -6.51 2.53 8.17
N GLN A 37 -5.44 2.69 8.94
CA GLN A 37 -4.09 2.38 8.51
C GLN A 37 -3.86 0.88 8.32
N ASP A 38 -4.44 0.06 9.19
CA ASP A 38 -4.43 -1.40 9.07
C ASP A 38 -5.23 -1.85 7.85
N ALA A 39 -6.36 -1.20 7.54
CA ALA A 39 -7.10 -1.46 6.31
C ALA A 39 -6.25 -1.13 5.07
N ALA A 40 -5.58 0.03 5.06
CA ALA A 40 -4.65 0.40 4.00
C ALA A 40 -3.46 -0.58 3.88
N LEU A 41 -2.93 -1.07 5.01
CA LEU A 41 -1.88 -2.07 5.04
C LEU A 41 -2.32 -3.39 4.40
N LEU A 42 -3.48 -3.93 4.79
CA LEU A 42 -4.02 -5.16 4.19
C LEU A 42 -4.28 -4.99 2.69
N CYS A 43 -4.82 -3.85 2.29
CA CYS A 43 -5.04 -3.52 0.89
C CYS A 43 -3.71 -3.49 0.12
N LEU A 44 -2.70 -2.77 0.61
CA LEU A 44 -1.42 -2.68 -0.07
C LEU A 44 -0.66 -4.01 -0.09
N LEU A 45 -0.80 -4.85 0.95
CA LEU A 45 -0.25 -6.22 0.95
C LEU A 45 -0.84 -7.07 -0.18
N TRP A 46 -2.12 -6.89 -0.52
CA TRP A 46 -2.73 -7.55 -1.69
C TRP A 46 -2.02 -7.15 -3.00
N TYR A 47 -1.80 -5.84 -3.22
CA TYR A 47 -1.14 -5.35 -4.43
C TYR A 47 0.37 -5.65 -4.50
N LEU A 48 1.00 -5.89 -3.34
CA LEU A 48 2.41 -6.24 -3.20
C LEU A 48 2.66 -7.74 -3.03
N PHE A 49 1.63 -8.57 -3.09
CA PHE A 49 1.75 -10.02 -2.90
C PHE A 49 2.43 -10.37 -1.56
N GLY A 50 1.96 -9.75 -0.47
CA GLY A 50 2.45 -10.01 0.88
C GLY A 50 3.86 -9.49 1.19
N ARG A 51 4.46 -8.67 0.31
CA ARG A 51 5.77 -8.04 0.56
C ARG A 51 5.65 -6.85 1.49
N ALA A 52 5.47 -7.15 2.78
CA ALA A 52 5.31 -6.14 3.80
C ALA A 52 6.54 -5.21 3.90
N SER A 53 7.76 -5.74 3.79
CA SER A 53 9.01 -4.96 3.88
C SER A 53 9.11 -3.81 2.88
N ASP A 54 8.49 -3.93 1.71
CA ASP A 54 8.47 -2.86 0.71
C ASP A 54 7.70 -1.63 1.23
N LEU A 55 6.71 -1.84 2.13
CA LEU A 55 5.89 -0.78 2.72
C LEU A 55 6.59 -0.01 3.85
N SER A 56 7.54 -0.63 4.55
CA SER A 56 8.24 0.00 5.69
C SER A 56 8.94 1.31 5.34
N LEU A 57 9.30 1.50 4.07
CA LEU A 57 10.05 2.67 3.59
C LEU A 57 9.20 3.61 2.73
N VAL A 58 7.92 3.30 2.50
CA VAL A 58 7.04 4.14 1.67
C VAL A 58 6.72 5.42 2.41
N ARG A 59 7.11 6.54 1.80
CA ARG A 59 6.79 7.90 2.24
C ARG A 59 5.70 8.49 1.38
N LYS A 60 5.04 9.53 1.90
CA LYS A 60 4.02 10.30 1.17
C LYS A 60 4.52 10.87 -0.16
N GLN A 61 5.80 11.27 -0.21
CA GLN A 61 6.45 11.77 -1.42
C GLN A 61 6.63 10.72 -2.53
N ASN A 62 6.49 9.45 -2.19
CA ASN A 62 6.55 8.38 -3.18
C ASN A 62 5.24 8.17 -3.94
N LEU A 63 4.15 8.82 -3.51
CA LEU A 63 2.88 8.79 -4.22
C LEU A 63 2.90 9.76 -5.40
N SER A 64 2.38 9.33 -6.54
CA SER A 64 2.23 10.19 -7.72
C SER A 64 1.10 9.72 -8.62
N VAL A 65 0.65 10.61 -9.50
CA VAL A 65 -0.28 10.32 -10.59
C VAL A 65 0.44 10.65 -11.89
N ASP A 66 0.40 9.77 -12.87
CA ASP A 66 1.01 10.02 -14.18
C ASP A 66 0.07 10.76 -15.13
N ALA A 67 0.57 11.10 -16.33
CA ALA A 67 -0.22 11.77 -17.36
C ALA A 67 -1.36 10.89 -17.94
N ALA A 68 -1.32 9.57 -17.72
CA ALA A 68 -2.39 8.65 -18.09
C ALA A 68 -3.43 8.47 -16.97
N GLU A 69 -3.36 9.29 -15.91
CA GLU A 69 -4.26 9.24 -14.75
C GLU A 69 -4.16 7.90 -14.00
N VAL A 70 -2.98 7.29 -14.01
CA VAL A 70 -2.68 6.09 -13.22
C VAL A 70 -1.97 6.50 -11.94
N PHE A 71 -2.43 5.95 -10.82
CA PHE A 71 -1.85 6.20 -9.51
C PHE A 71 -0.68 5.25 -9.27
N PHE A 72 0.43 5.78 -8.75
CA PHE A 72 1.64 5.02 -8.48
C PHE A 72 2.15 5.20 -7.06
N VAL A 73 2.70 4.11 -6.52
CA VAL A 73 3.57 4.12 -5.35
C VAL A 73 4.97 3.76 -5.83
N ARG A 74 5.94 4.65 -5.60
CA ARG A 74 7.36 4.32 -5.76
C ARG A 74 7.94 3.82 -4.44
N PHE A 75 8.90 2.92 -4.45
CA PHE A 75 9.59 2.51 -3.23
C PHE A 75 10.94 1.91 -3.53
N THR A 76 11.83 2.01 -2.55
CA THR A 76 13.14 1.35 -2.62
C THR A 76 13.03 -0.03 -1.98
N ARG A 77 13.46 -1.06 -2.70
CA ARG A 77 13.53 -2.41 -2.16
C ARG A 77 14.60 -2.51 -1.08
N MET A 78 14.22 -3.02 0.09
CA MET A 78 15.11 -3.12 1.24
C MET A 78 16.33 -4.02 0.99
N MET A 79 16.18 -5.09 0.20
CA MET A 79 17.27 -6.05 -0.05
C MET A 79 18.17 -5.69 -1.22
N THR A 80 17.69 -4.88 -2.18
CA THR A 80 18.44 -4.58 -3.41
C THR A 80 18.80 -3.11 -3.56
N SER A 81 18.26 -2.23 -2.71
CA SER A 81 18.38 -0.77 -2.83
C SER A 81 17.85 -0.21 -4.16
N GLU A 82 17.06 -0.99 -4.91
CA GLU A 82 16.52 -0.58 -6.21
C GLU A 82 15.17 0.12 -6.06
N GLU A 83 14.98 1.19 -6.81
CA GLU A 83 13.68 1.87 -6.92
C GLU A 83 12.73 1.07 -7.81
N GLN A 84 11.50 0.92 -7.33
CA GLN A 84 10.41 0.26 -8.04
C GLN A 84 9.15 1.10 -8.04
N GLY A 85 8.32 0.89 -9.06
CA GLY A 85 7.00 1.46 -9.16
C GLY A 85 5.92 0.38 -9.05
N LEU A 86 4.83 0.73 -8.39
CA LEU A 86 3.62 -0.08 -8.27
C LEU A 86 2.43 0.76 -8.74
N SER A 87 1.82 0.38 -9.86
CA SER A 87 0.54 0.96 -10.27
C SER A 87 -0.58 0.44 -9.37
N LEU A 88 -1.47 1.36 -8.98
CA LEU A 88 -2.70 1.10 -8.26
C LEU A 88 -3.86 1.62 -9.09
N PHE A 89 -4.72 0.70 -9.53
CA PHE A 89 -6.02 1.06 -10.09
C PHE A 89 -7.06 1.08 -8.96
N PRO A 90 -8.10 1.93 -9.06
CA PRO A 90 -9.23 1.81 -8.15
C PRO A 90 -9.84 0.41 -8.22
N ASP A 91 -10.50 -0.02 -7.16
CA ASP A 91 -11.31 -1.24 -7.20
C ASP A 91 -12.77 -0.85 -7.43
N ALA A 92 -13.51 -1.70 -8.13
CA ALA A 92 -14.96 -1.55 -8.27
C ALA A 92 -15.67 -1.65 -6.91
N ASP A 93 -15.09 -2.42 -5.98
CA ASP A 93 -15.55 -2.48 -4.59
C ASP A 93 -14.81 -1.46 -3.72
N PHE A 94 -15.55 -0.49 -3.17
CA PHE A 94 -14.97 0.56 -2.32
C PHE A 94 -14.22 0.01 -1.11
N VAL A 95 -14.63 -1.16 -0.60
CA VAL A 95 -14.04 -1.79 0.59
C VAL A 95 -12.61 -2.22 0.31
N THR A 96 -12.31 -2.68 -0.90
CA THR A 96 -10.97 -3.14 -1.28
C THR A 96 -10.25 -2.16 -2.21
N CYS A 97 -10.80 -0.96 -2.41
CA CYS A 97 -10.23 0.07 -3.26
C CYS A 97 -8.97 0.68 -2.63
N PRO A 98 -7.78 0.53 -3.26
CA PRO A 98 -6.53 1.00 -2.67
C PRO A 98 -6.47 2.52 -2.55
N LEU A 99 -7.07 3.25 -3.50
CA LEU A 99 -7.10 4.71 -3.47
C LEU A 99 -7.98 5.22 -2.32
N HIS A 100 -9.12 4.57 -2.09
CA HIS A 100 -9.98 4.87 -0.95
C HIS A 100 -9.28 4.52 0.37
N ALA A 101 -8.68 3.33 0.49
CA ALA A 101 -8.00 2.91 1.70
C ALA A 101 -6.84 3.83 2.08
N ILE A 102 -6.01 4.24 1.12
CA ILE A 102 -4.95 5.24 1.32
C ILE A 102 -5.53 6.58 1.76
N ALA A 103 -6.59 7.06 1.10
CA ALA A 103 -7.21 8.34 1.45
C ALA A 103 -7.73 8.33 2.90
N MET A 104 -8.43 7.27 3.30
CA MET A 104 -8.96 7.11 4.65
C MET A 104 -7.87 7.02 5.71
N ALA A 105 -6.79 6.28 5.45
CA ALA A 105 -5.62 6.25 6.32
C ALA A 105 -5.03 7.66 6.52
N LEU A 106 -4.85 8.42 5.44
CA LEU A 106 -4.24 9.75 5.49
C LEU A 106 -5.09 10.80 6.22
N ILE A 107 -6.40 10.86 5.97
CA ILE A 107 -7.26 11.90 6.60
C ILE A 107 -7.52 11.63 8.09
N THR A 108 -7.27 10.39 8.55
CA THR A 108 -7.45 10.02 9.95
C THR A 108 -6.18 10.13 10.78
N GLN A 109 -5.01 10.30 10.14
CA GLN A 109 -3.74 10.46 10.84
C GLN A 109 -3.79 11.62 11.85
N ALA A 110 -3.42 11.32 13.10
CA ALA A 110 -3.50 12.28 14.20
C ALA A 110 -2.44 13.36 14.13
N ALA A 111 -1.29 13.07 13.51
CA ALA A 111 -0.15 13.97 13.44
C ALA A 111 0.53 13.94 12.06
N PRO A 112 1.25 15.00 11.67
CA PRO A 112 2.11 14.98 10.49
C PRO A 112 3.17 13.89 10.58
N SER A 113 3.21 13.01 9.58
CA SER A 113 4.22 11.97 9.42
C SER A 113 4.74 11.94 7.98
N ALA A 114 6.00 11.55 7.79
CA ALA A 114 6.54 11.35 6.44
C ALA A 114 6.14 9.98 5.86
N ALA A 115 5.91 8.99 6.74
CA ALA A 115 5.48 7.65 6.35
C ALA A 115 4.07 7.70 5.74
N LEU A 116 3.81 6.81 4.78
CA LEU A 116 2.46 6.60 4.28
C LEU A 116 1.57 5.97 5.37
N ILE A 117 2.11 4.94 6.02
CA ILE A 117 1.50 4.23 7.15
C ILE A 117 2.43 4.43 8.37
N ASP A 118 1.97 5.20 9.36
CA ASP A 118 2.77 5.65 10.49
C ASP A 118 2.67 4.76 11.75
N ASN A 119 1.82 3.72 11.71
CA ASN A 119 1.74 2.70 12.76
C ASN A 119 2.65 1.48 12.49
N LEU A 120 3.49 1.52 11.45
CA LEU A 120 4.48 0.47 11.16
C LEU A 120 5.72 0.60 12.07
N PRO A 121 6.39 -0.50 12.43
CA PRO A 121 7.64 -0.45 13.18
C PRO A 121 8.72 0.34 12.44
N GLU A 122 9.49 1.15 13.18
CA GLU A 122 10.60 1.90 12.61
C GLU A 122 11.69 0.95 12.09
N VAL A 123 12.21 1.24 10.90
CA VAL A 123 13.38 0.55 10.36
C VAL A 123 14.63 1.18 10.98
N PRO A 124 15.53 0.40 11.61
CA PRO A 124 16.77 0.94 12.19
C PRO A 124 17.57 1.74 11.16
N VAL A 125 18.06 2.92 11.56
CA VAL A 125 18.76 3.90 10.70
C VAL A 125 19.95 3.27 9.94
N ALA A 126 20.64 2.28 10.51
CA ALA A 126 21.72 1.55 9.83
C ALA A 126 21.26 0.79 8.58
N ALA A 127 20.04 0.22 8.59
CA ALA A 127 19.47 -0.43 7.41
C ALA A 127 19.00 0.59 6.36
N ALA A 128 18.68 1.82 6.75
CA ALA A 128 18.30 2.90 5.84
C ALA A 128 19.52 3.60 5.21
N LEU A 129 20.66 3.68 5.91
CA LEU A 129 21.90 4.29 5.41
C LEU A 129 22.59 3.44 4.33
N ASN A 130 22.46 2.12 4.39
CA ASN A 130 22.96 1.20 3.34
C ASN A 130 22.19 1.28 2.01
N LEU A 131 21.11 2.08 1.95
CA LEU A 131 20.29 2.29 0.74
C LEU A 131 20.66 3.59 0.00
N ALA A 132 21.66 4.35 0.46
CA ALA A 132 22.14 5.55 -0.25
C ALA A 132 23.01 5.13 -1.46
N PRO A 133 22.73 5.63 -2.67
CA PRO A 133 23.51 5.30 -3.86
C PRO A 133 24.78 6.16 -3.87
N SER A 134 25.82 5.74 -3.17
CA SER A 134 27.12 6.40 -3.24
C SER A 134 28.25 5.41 -3.10
N THR A 135 28.39 4.55 -4.12
CA THR A 135 29.68 3.96 -4.47
C THR A 135 29.66 3.78 -5.99
N PRO A 136 30.41 4.60 -6.76
CA PRO A 136 30.55 4.39 -8.19
C PRO A 136 31.04 2.97 -8.45
N LEU A 137 30.45 2.30 -9.45
CA LEU A 137 30.76 0.92 -9.85
C LEU A 137 32.26 0.69 -10.14
N LEU A 138 33.01 1.78 -10.36
CA LEU A 138 34.46 1.80 -10.53
C LEU A 138 35.26 1.54 -9.25
N GLU A 139 34.75 1.90 -8.06
CA GLU A 139 35.44 1.65 -6.78
C GLU A 139 35.32 0.20 -6.33
N VAL A 140 34.18 -0.46 -6.62
CA VAL A 140 33.94 -1.88 -6.31
C VAL A 140 34.85 -2.81 -7.13
N LEU A 141 35.24 -2.40 -8.34
CA LEU A 141 36.15 -3.17 -9.19
C LEU A 141 37.63 -3.07 -8.77
N ASN A 142 37.98 -2.09 -7.93
CA ASN A 142 39.37 -1.83 -7.53
C ASN A 142 39.77 -2.48 -6.19
N HIS A 143 38.81 -3.03 -5.42
CA HIS A 143 39.08 -3.65 -4.12
C HIS A 143 38.34 -5.00 -3.94
N PRO A 144 38.88 -6.10 -4.49
CA PRO A 144 38.25 -7.42 -4.43
C PRO A 144 38.30 -8.11 -3.04
N ASP A 145 39.06 -7.58 -2.08
CA ASP A 145 39.39 -8.28 -0.83
C ASP A 145 38.46 -7.96 0.37
N GLU A 146 37.54 -6.98 0.27
CA GLU A 146 36.60 -6.67 1.35
C GLU A 146 35.26 -7.46 1.30
N THR A 147 35.00 -8.22 0.22
CA THR A 147 33.80 -9.06 0.11
C THR A 147 33.95 -10.48 0.70
N ALA A 148 35.13 -10.86 1.20
CA ALA A 148 35.39 -12.21 1.69
C ALA A 148 34.95 -12.48 3.16
N CYS A 149 34.52 -11.45 3.92
CA CYS A 149 34.17 -11.62 5.34
C CYS A 149 32.70 -11.97 5.62
N LEU A 150 31.85 -12.15 4.61
CA LEU A 150 30.42 -12.48 4.79
C LEU A 150 30.10 -13.98 4.63
N GLU A 151 31.08 -14.83 4.34
CA GLU A 151 30.90 -16.28 4.18
C GLU A 151 31.73 -17.09 5.21
N ALA A 152 31.51 -16.87 6.51
CA ALA A 152 31.86 -17.89 7.52
C ALA A 152 31.25 -17.57 8.90
N ALA A 153 30.17 -18.26 9.27
CA ALA A 153 29.92 -18.63 10.68
C ALA A 153 28.79 -19.67 10.78
N ASP A 154 29.06 -20.88 10.27
CA ASP A 154 28.40 -22.11 10.74
C ASP A 154 29.26 -22.71 11.86
N THR A 155 28.96 -22.40 13.14
CA THR A 155 29.13 -23.31 14.30
C THR A 155 28.59 -22.67 15.60
N PRO A 156 28.05 -23.46 16.55
CA PRO A 156 27.30 -22.95 17.70
C PRO A 156 28.22 -22.69 18.89
N VAL A 157 28.16 -21.51 19.48
CA VAL A 157 28.74 -21.26 20.82
C VAL A 157 27.67 -20.65 21.72
N VAL A 158 27.35 -21.41 22.75
CA VAL A 158 26.46 -21.06 23.86
C VAL A 158 27.05 -19.87 24.61
N ALA A 159 26.40 -18.71 24.49
CA ALA A 159 26.55 -17.62 25.44
C ALA A 159 25.15 -17.12 25.77
N ALA A 160 24.78 -17.23 27.05
CA ALA A 160 23.51 -16.74 27.58
C ALA A 160 23.34 -15.26 27.24
N ARG A 161 22.47 -14.96 26.26
CA ARG A 161 22.08 -13.58 25.95
C ARG A 161 20.91 -13.21 26.85
N VAL A 162 21.14 -12.19 27.67
CA VAL A 162 20.11 -11.31 28.23
C VAL A 162 19.11 -10.96 27.09
N PRO A 163 17.79 -10.94 27.33
CA PRO A 163 16.83 -10.68 26.25
C PRO A 163 17.07 -9.29 25.69
N VAL A 164 17.61 -9.22 24.47
CA VAL A 164 17.51 -8.02 23.64
C VAL A 164 16.02 -7.85 23.38
N GLU A 165 15.42 -6.76 23.85
CA GLU A 165 14.07 -6.38 23.42
C GLU A 165 14.07 -6.35 21.89
N THR A 166 13.43 -7.35 21.29
CA THR A 166 13.41 -7.50 19.84
C THR A 166 12.40 -6.51 19.31
N THR A 167 12.88 -5.41 18.73
CA THR A 167 12.03 -4.46 18.00
C THR A 167 11.15 -5.26 17.04
N PRO A 168 9.80 -5.13 17.12
CA PRO A 168 8.91 -5.93 16.30
C PRO A 168 9.20 -5.73 14.81
N THR A 169 9.37 -6.81 14.07
CA THR A 169 9.52 -6.70 12.61
C THR A 169 8.18 -6.33 11.97
N ILE A 170 8.19 -5.80 10.75
CA ILE A 170 6.96 -5.56 10.00
C ILE A 170 6.13 -6.84 9.81
N TYR A 171 6.77 -7.99 9.63
CA TYR A 171 6.05 -9.27 9.51
C TYR A 171 5.37 -9.68 10.82
N THR A 172 6.00 -9.38 11.96
CA THR A 172 5.38 -9.56 13.28
C THR A 172 4.17 -8.65 13.44
N HIS A 173 4.25 -7.39 13.00
CA HIS A 173 3.12 -6.47 13.00
C HIS A 173 1.97 -6.96 12.11
N VAL A 174 2.27 -7.39 10.87
CA VAL A 174 1.26 -7.92 9.95
C VAL A 174 0.60 -9.19 10.49
N ASN A 175 1.36 -10.15 11.02
CA ASN A 175 0.78 -11.37 11.56
C ASN A 175 -0.12 -11.09 12.78
N ARG A 176 0.28 -10.17 13.67
CA ARG A 176 -0.60 -9.73 14.78
C ARG A 176 -1.89 -9.09 14.30
N LEU A 177 -1.82 -8.28 13.22
CA LEU A 177 -3.01 -7.72 12.58
C LEU A 177 -3.92 -8.84 12.05
N LEU A 178 -3.36 -9.82 11.34
CA LEU A 178 -4.12 -10.94 10.80
C LEU A 178 -4.75 -11.80 11.90
N ASP A 179 -4.03 -12.09 12.99
CA ASP A 179 -4.54 -12.82 14.14
C ASP A 179 -5.74 -12.09 14.77
N ARG A 180 -5.66 -10.75 14.86
CA ARG A 180 -6.73 -9.91 15.42
C ARG A 180 -7.97 -9.85 14.52
N VAL A 181 -7.79 -9.77 13.21
CA VAL A 181 -8.87 -9.40 12.28
C VAL A 181 -9.48 -10.60 11.55
N SER A 182 -8.69 -11.61 11.19
CA SER A 182 -9.16 -12.69 10.28
C SER A 182 -10.34 -13.45 10.87
N SER A 183 -10.19 -13.98 12.08
CA SER A 183 -11.26 -14.74 12.75
C SER A 183 -12.48 -13.88 13.05
N ALA A 184 -12.26 -12.66 13.54
CA ALA A 184 -13.35 -11.71 13.84
C ALA A 184 -14.14 -11.29 12.59
N ALA A 185 -13.49 -11.27 11.43
CA ALA A 185 -14.11 -10.99 10.14
C ALA A 185 -14.79 -12.21 9.50
N GLY A 186 -14.73 -13.40 10.12
CA GLY A 186 -15.30 -14.63 9.56
C GLY A 186 -14.48 -15.20 8.38
N VAL A 187 -13.17 -14.99 8.39
CA VAL A 187 -12.23 -15.73 7.53
C VAL A 187 -11.99 -17.10 8.17
N ALA A 188 -12.22 -18.16 7.40
CA ALA A 188 -12.16 -19.53 7.91
C ALA A 188 -10.71 -20.01 8.13
N ASP A 189 -9.81 -19.59 7.24
CA ASP A 189 -8.42 -19.99 7.26
C ASP A 189 -7.56 -19.11 8.17
N ALA A 190 -6.59 -19.73 8.84
CA ALA A 190 -5.58 -19.01 9.62
C ALA A 190 -4.57 -18.34 8.67
N LEU A 191 -4.83 -17.08 8.31
CA LEU A 191 -3.99 -16.32 7.40
C LEU A 191 -2.70 -15.84 8.07
N THR A 192 -1.62 -15.84 7.30
CA THR A 192 -0.35 -15.20 7.69
C THR A 192 0.09 -14.24 6.58
N SER A 193 1.13 -13.44 6.82
CA SER A 193 1.75 -12.62 5.77
C SER A 193 2.13 -13.43 4.51
N HIS A 194 2.43 -14.73 4.64
CA HIS A 194 2.69 -15.62 3.51
C HIS A 194 1.43 -16.00 2.71
N SER A 195 0.23 -15.95 3.30
CA SER A 195 -1.04 -16.23 2.61
C SER A 195 -1.30 -15.29 1.43
N PHE A 196 -0.82 -14.05 1.53
CA PHE A 196 -0.89 -13.06 0.44
C PHE A 196 0.08 -13.37 -0.71
N ARG A 197 1.07 -14.25 -0.52
CA ARG A 197 1.93 -14.72 -1.61
C ARG A 197 1.29 -15.89 -2.36
N GLU A 198 0.58 -16.75 -1.63
CA GLU A 198 0.01 -17.97 -2.22
C GLU A 198 -1.21 -17.69 -3.12
N HIS A 199 -1.95 -16.58 -2.92
CA HIS A 199 -3.07 -16.23 -3.81
C HIS A 199 -2.64 -16.02 -5.27
N VAL A 200 -1.39 -15.61 -5.46
CA VAL A 200 -0.82 -15.33 -6.79
C VAL A 200 -0.68 -16.61 -7.60
N ASN A 201 -0.49 -17.76 -6.93
CA ASN A 201 -0.42 -19.06 -7.55
C ASN A 201 -1.79 -19.57 -8.06
N GLY A 202 -2.89 -18.92 -7.69
CA GLY A 202 -4.26 -19.30 -8.06
C GLY A 202 -5.05 -18.23 -8.83
N CYS A 203 -4.40 -17.15 -9.30
CA CYS A 203 -5.08 -16.10 -10.06
C CYS A 203 -5.14 -16.47 -11.55
N ASP A 204 -6.29 -17.00 -11.99
CA ASP A 204 -6.56 -17.31 -13.39
C ASP A 204 -6.40 -16.04 -14.25
N GLY A 205 -5.55 -16.10 -15.28
CA GLY A 205 -5.28 -14.98 -16.20
C GLY A 205 -4.00 -14.19 -15.93
N LEU A 206 -3.32 -14.41 -14.80
CA LEU A 206 -1.97 -13.89 -14.57
C LEU A 206 -0.93 -14.95 -14.95
N THR A 207 -0.13 -14.66 -15.98
CA THR A 207 0.99 -15.56 -16.32
C THR A 207 2.02 -15.54 -15.20
N GLN A 208 2.66 -16.68 -14.95
CA GLN A 208 3.80 -16.75 -14.02
C GLN A 208 4.85 -15.67 -14.33
N ARG A 209 5.06 -15.36 -15.62
CA ARG A 209 5.96 -14.31 -16.07
C ARG A 209 5.57 -12.93 -15.53
N TRP A 210 4.30 -12.50 -15.63
CA TRP A 210 3.87 -11.19 -15.11
C TRP A 210 3.98 -11.07 -13.59
N ILE A 211 3.77 -12.18 -12.89
CA ILE A 211 3.97 -12.29 -11.45
C ILE A 211 5.46 -12.16 -11.11
N PHE A 212 6.31 -12.88 -11.84
CA PHE A 212 7.76 -12.79 -11.71
C PHE A 212 8.27 -11.40 -12.04
N ASP A 213 7.69 -10.69 -13.02
CA ASP A 213 8.12 -9.37 -13.47
C ASP A 213 7.69 -8.26 -12.48
N ARG A 214 6.45 -8.29 -11.94
CA ARG A 214 6.02 -7.38 -10.85
C ARG A 214 6.70 -7.69 -9.51
N GLY A 215 7.13 -8.93 -9.33
CA GLY A 215 7.80 -9.40 -8.12
C GLY A 215 9.32 -9.37 -8.17
N ALA A 216 9.93 -9.31 -9.36
CA ALA A 216 11.32 -9.72 -9.62
C ALA A 216 11.69 -11.04 -8.89
N TRP A 217 10.86 -12.09 -9.06
CA TRP A 217 10.87 -13.31 -8.22
C TRP A 217 11.82 -14.45 -8.70
N ASN A 218 12.67 -14.26 -9.72
CA ASN A 218 13.59 -15.32 -10.19
C ASN A 218 15.06 -15.00 -9.89
N MET A 219 15.63 -15.67 -8.88
CA MET A 219 17.03 -15.58 -8.45
C MET A 219 17.93 -16.72 -9.00
N SER A 220 17.76 -17.16 -10.25
CA SER A 220 18.82 -17.96 -10.88
C SER A 220 19.96 -17.03 -11.30
N ALA A 221 21.21 -17.41 -11.02
CA ALA A 221 22.40 -16.58 -11.22
C ALA A 221 22.54 -16.03 -12.66
N THR A 222 21.95 -16.72 -13.65
CA THR A 222 21.95 -16.36 -15.07
C THR A 222 20.91 -15.29 -15.46
N ASN A 223 19.93 -14.98 -14.58
CA ASN A 223 18.91 -13.95 -14.80
C ASN A 223 19.21 -12.62 -14.09
N LYS A 224 20.37 -12.51 -13.41
CA LYS A 224 20.81 -11.34 -12.64
C LYS A 224 20.96 -10.04 -13.44
N GLY A 225 21.05 -10.11 -14.77
CA GLY A 225 21.21 -8.91 -15.63
C GLY A 225 19.96 -8.49 -16.40
N PHE A 226 18.99 -9.41 -16.62
CA PHE A 226 17.98 -9.21 -17.67
C PHE A 226 16.54 -9.06 -17.17
N ASN A 227 16.18 -9.55 -15.99
CA ASN A 227 14.86 -9.27 -15.39
C ASN A 227 14.80 -7.94 -14.63
N TYR A 228 15.95 -7.30 -14.42
CA TYR A 228 16.11 -6.07 -13.64
C TYR A 228 15.72 -4.81 -14.42
N ILE A 229 15.48 -4.95 -15.74
CA ILE A 229 15.25 -3.83 -16.67
C ILE A 229 13.79 -3.77 -17.18
N PHE A 230 12.97 -4.79 -16.96
CA PHE A 230 11.65 -4.89 -17.60
C PHE A 230 10.54 -5.28 -16.61
N ASN A 231 10.08 -4.31 -15.83
CA ASN A 231 8.65 -4.21 -15.61
C ASN A 231 8.21 -2.95 -16.36
N THR A 232 7.78 -3.06 -17.63
CA THR A 232 7.22 -1.88 -18.28
C THR A 232 5.92 -1.55 -17.56
N SER A 233 5.57 -0.27 -17.45
CA SER A 233 4.32 0.18 -16.85
C SER A 233 3.11 -0.63 -17.36
N ARG A 234 3.16 -1.12 -18.60
CA ARG A 234 2.09 -1.89 -19.22
C ARG A 234 1.81 -3.24 -18.56
N GLU A 235 2.82 -4.07 -18.25
CA GLU A 235 2.59 -5.38 -17.61
C GLU A 235 2.13 -5.18 -16.17
N ASP A 236 2.73 -4.22 -15.47
CA ASP A 236 2.29 -3.81 -14.15
C ASP A 236 0.83 -3.35 -14.14
N HIS A 237 0.41 -2.58 -15.14
CA HIS A 237 -0.99 -2.15 -15.26
C HIS A 237 -1.95 -3.33 -15.40
N LYS A 238 -1.58 -4.36 -16.16
CA LYS A 238 -2.43 -5.56 -16.34
C LYS A 238 -2.64 -6.28 -15.02
N VAL A 239 -1.56 -6.47 -14.25
CA VAL A 239 -1.62 -7.14 -12.95
C VAL A 239 -2.47 -6.33 -11.97
N SER A 240 -2.23 -5.02 -11.88
CA SER A 240 -2.97 -4.15 -10.96
C SER A 240 -4.47 -4.10 -11.28
N LYS A 241 -4.84 -4.07 -12.56
CA LYS A 241 -6.24 -4.15 -13.01
C LYS A 241 -6.90 -5.48 -12.61
N ALA A 242 -6.22 -6.61 -12.86
CA ALA A 242 -6.73 -7.92 -12.47
C ALA A 242 -6.96 -8.02 -10.96
N LEU A 243 -6.03 -7.52 -10.15
CA LEU A 243 -6.16 -7.47 -8.69
C LEU A 243 -7.29 -6.56 -8.19
N SER A 244 -7.70 -5.61 -9.02
CA SER A 244 -8.81 -4.67 -8.77
C SER A 244 -10.13 -5.15 -9.40
N GLY A 245 -10.17 -6.39 -9.91
CA GLY A 245 -11.38 -7.01 -10.46
C GLY A 245 -11.70 -6.67 -11.92
N TYR A 246 -10.79 -6.01 -12.65
CA TYR A 246 -10.99 -5.68 -14.07
C TYR A 246 -10.32 -6.69 -15.00
N ASP A 247 -10.82 -6.77 -16.24
CA ASP A 247 -10.07 -7.39 -17.32
C ASP A 247 -8.77 -6.60 -17.60
N THR A 248 -7.70 -7.32 -17.92
CA THR A 248 -6.34 -6.76 -18.12
C THR A 248 -6.25 -5.70 -19.22
N GLN A 249 -7.15 -5.73 -20.20
CA GLN A 249 -7.21 -4.78 -21.32
C GLN A 249 -8.13 -3.59 -21.05
N THR A 250 -8.95 -3.65 -20.00
CA THR A 250 -9.89 -2.56 -19.65
C THR A 250 -9.13 -1.24 -19.49
N LYS A 251 -9.63 -0.18 -20.12
CA LYS A 251 -9.10 1.17 -19.87
C LYS A 251 -9.72 1.68 -18.58
N VAL A 252 -8.90 1.78 -17.55
CA VAL A 252 -9.30 2.28 -16.22
C VAL A 252 -8.45 3.51 -15.95
N LYS A 253 -9.08 4.56 -15.42
CA LYS A 253 -8.44 5.83 -15.09
C LYS A 253 -8.81 6.21 -13.66
N ALA A 254 -7.92 6.91 -12.96
CA ALA A 254 -8.27 7.51 -11.70
C ALA A 254 -9.33 8.60 -11.89
N LEU A 255 -10.21 8.77 -10.90
CA LEU A 255 -11.17 9.85 -10.91
C LEU A 255 -10.49 11.21 -10.92
N SER A 256 -11.13 12.15 -11.60
CA SER A 256 -10.66 13.52 -11.74
C SER A 256 -11.69 14.49 -11.20
N LEU A 257 -11.25 15.41 -10.34
CA LEU A 257 -12.11 16.51 -9.87
C LEU A 257 -12.47 17.51 -10.98
N LYS A 258 -11.83 17.42 -12.15
CA LYS A 258 -12.15 18.24 -13.33
C LYS A 258 -13.56 18.00 -13.87
N LEU A 259 -14.24 16.95 -13.42
CA LEU A 259 -15.63 16.65 -13.77
C LEU A 259 -16.64 17.60 -13.10
N PHE A 260 -16.22 18.31 -12.05
CA PHE A 260 -17.05 19.30 -11.36
C PHE A 260 -16.97 20.67 -12.05
N ASP A 261 -17.99 21.50 -11.87
CA ASP A 261 -17.93 22.91 -12.26
C ASP A 261 -16.93 23.69 -11.40
N THR A 262 -16.53 24.88 -11.84
CA THR A 262 -15.50 25.70 -11.18
C THR A 262 -15.86 26.06 -9.74
N GLU A 263 -17.13 26.39 -9.45
CA GLU A 263 -17.57 26.76 -8.10
C GLU A 263 -17.44 25.57 -7.15
N THR A 264 -17.88 24.39 -7.59
CA THR A 264 -17.73 23.15 -6.83
C THR A 264 -16.25 22.78 -6.62
N GLN A 265 -15.40 22.95 -7.65
CA GLN A 265 -13.97 22.70 -7.53
C GLN A 265 -13.31 23.61 -6.47
N GLU A 266 -13.68 24.88 -6.40
CA GLU A 266 -13.17 25.82 -5.39
C GLU A 266 -13.57 25.40 -3.96
N LYS A 267 -14.83 24.99 -3.75
CA LYS A 267 -15.29 24.46 -2.46
C LYS A 267 -14.53 23.18 -2.08
N ILE A 268 -14.37 22.24 -3.00
CA ILE A 268 -13.61 21.00 -2.79
C ILE A 268 -12.14 21.32 -2.44
N ALA A 269 -11.52 22.27 -3.15
CA ALA A 269 -10.16 22.71 -2.86
C ALA A 269 -10.01 23.35 -1.46
N GLY A 270 -11.06 23.99 -0.97
CA GLY A 270 -11.18 24.39 0.44
C GLY A 270 -11.17 23.18 1.37
N CYS A 271 -12.03 22.17 1.10
CA CYS A 271 -12.17 20.97 1.91
C CYS A 271 -10.83 20.21 2.03
N GLN A 272 -10.08 20.12 0.93
CA GLN A 272 -8.77 19.45 0.89
C GLN A 272 -7.79 19.94 1.96
N ARG A 273 -7.79 21.25 2.27
CA ARG A 273 -6.90 21.83 3.26
C ARG A 273 -7.20 21.33 4.67
N PHE A 274 -8.48 21.03 4.95
CA PHE A 274 -8.92 20.50 6.23
C PHE A 274 -8.80 18.96 6.28
N LEU A 275 -9.16 18.28 5.18
CA LEU A 275 -9.03 16.82 5.05
C LEU A 275 -7.58 16.36 5.23
N PHE A 276 -6.65 17.00 4.53
CA PHE A 276 -5.23 16.62 4.50
C PHE A 276 -4.37 17.59 5.30
N ALA A 277 -4.91 18.19 6.37
CA ALA A 277 -4.23 19.21 7.18
C ALA A 277 -2.88 18.75 7.76
N THR A 278 -2.65 17.45 7.88
CA THR A 278 -1.39 16.86 8.38
C THR A 278 -0.36 16.59 7.28
N CYS A 279 -0.76 16.64 6.00
CA CYS A 279 0.05 16.19 4.87
C CYS A 279 -0.15 16.97 3.57
N PHE A 280 -0.70 18.18 3.64
CA PHE A 280 -0.90 19.03 2.47
C PHE A 280 -0.61 20.49 2.81
N LYS A 281 0.23 21.14 1.99
CA LYS A 281 0.69 22.53 2.16
C LYS A 281 1.37 22.81 3.53
N MET A 282 2.01 21.79 4.10
CA MET A 282 2.85 21.90 5.30
C MET A 282 4.13 22.67 5.01
N LYS A 283 4.66 23.36 6.03
CA LYS A 283 5.96 24.05 5.95
C LYS A 283 7.11 23.12 5.57
N ASN A 284 7.10 21.90 6.11
CA ASN A 284 8.10 20.88 5.77
C ASN A 284 7.58 19.98 4.64
N SER A 285 8.24 20.06 3.48
CA SER A 285 7.86 19.32 2.28
C SER A 285 7.91 17.80 2.44
N LYS A 286 8.65 17.27 3.43
CA LYS A 286 8.74 15.82 3.70
C LYS A 286 7.40 15.19 4.11
N TYR A 287 6.47 16.00 4.61
CA TYR A 287 5.13 15.55 5.01
C TYR A 287 4.09 15.70 3.88
N ASN A 288 4.42 16.43 2.81
CA ASN A 288 3.44 16.84 1.82
C ASN A 288 3.20 15.78 0.75
N LEU A 289 1.93 15.61 0.42
CA LEU A 289 1.44 15.02 -0.82
C LEU A 289 1.48 16.07 -1.94
N SER A 290 1.58 15.62 -3.19
CA SER A 290 1.40 16.49 -4.35
C SER A 290 -0.08 16.85 -4.53
N GLN A 291 -0.36 18.00 -5.17
CA GLN A 291 -1.74 18.42 -5.47
C GLN A 291 -2.50 17.34 -6.24
N GLN A 292 -1.89 16.74 -7.26
CA GLN A 292 -2.54 15.70 -8.08
C GLN A 292 -2.94 14.47 -7.27
N VAL A 293 -2.10 14.04 -6.33
CA VAL A 293 -2.43 12.93 -5.43
C VAL A 293 -3.60 13.30 -4.53
N VAL A 294 -3.58 14.50 -3.95
CA VAL A 294 -4.68 15.01 -3.12
C VAL A 294 -5.99 15.08 -3.91
N ASP A 295 -5.95 15.53 -5.16
CA ASP A 295 -7.14 15.62 -6.03
C ASP A 295 -7.76 14.24 -6.26
N VAL A 296 -6.95 13.25 -6.65
CA VAL A 296 -7.42 11.87 -6.87
C VAL A 296 -7.98 11.27 -5.59
N LEU A 297 -7.26 11.34 -4.47
CA LEU A 297 -7.71 10.77 -3.19
C LEU A 297 -9.00 11.45 -2.71
N THR A 298 -9.14 12.76 -2.89
CA THR A 298 -10.36 13.50 -2.57
C THR A 298 -11.54 13.02 -3.41
N ALA A 299 -11.33 12.79 -4.70
CA ALA A 299 -12.39 12.27 -5.57
C ALA A 299 -12.93 10.92 -5.09
N TYR A 300 -12.07 10.01 -4.63
CA TYR A 300 -12.49 8.72 -4.07
C TYR A 300 -13.13 8.84 -2.68
N LEU A 301 -12.73 9.81 -1.85
CA LEU A 301 -13.43 10.11 -0.60
C LEU A 301 -14.85 10.60 -0.88
N ILE A 302 -15.03 11.52 -1.83
CA ILE A 302 -16.35 12.05 -2.22
C ILE A 302 -17.22 10.96 -2.84
N MET A 303 -16.69 10.20 -3.80
CA MET A 303 -17.45 9.14 -4.47
C MET A 303 -17.97 8.09 -3.48
N HIS A 304 -17.12 7.65 -2.54
CA HIS A 304 -17.46 6.58 -1.61
C HIS A 304 -18.07 7.07 -0.29
N TYR A 305 -18.23 8.39 -0.10
CA TYR A 305 -18.80 8.98 1.11
C TYR A 305 -20.16 8.39 1.52
N PRO A 306 -21.16 8.21 0.61
CA PRO A 306 -22.44 7.61 0.99
C PRO A 306 -22.29 6.19 1.54
N LEU A 307 -21.43 5.38 0.93
CA LEU A 307 -21.17 3.99 1.35
C LEU A 307 -20.48 3.94 2.71
N MET A 308 -19.54 4.86 2.96
CA MET A 308 -18.90 4.99 4.26
C MET A 308 -19.90 5.43 5.34
N LYS A 309 -20.79 6.35 5.01
CA LYS A 309 -21.83 6.83 5.93
C LYS A 309 -22.84 5.73 6.29
N ASP A 310 -23.28 4.94 5.30
CA ASP A 310 -24.13 3.77 5.52
C ASP A 310 -23.43 2.70 6.38
N LEU A 311 -22.12 2.54 6.18
CA LEU A 311 -21.34 1.54 6.89
C LEU A 311 -21.13 1.87 8.37
N GLN A 312 -20.74 3.10 8.67
CA GLN A 312 -20.50 3.59 10.03
C GLN A 312 -20.67 5.10 10.06
N GLU A 313 -21.90 5.57 10.25
CA GLU A 313 -22.27 6.99 10.21
C GLU A 313 -21.40 7.86 11.14
N ASP A 314 -21.17 7.40 12.37
CA ASP A 314 -20.33 8.08 13.36
C ASP A 314 -18.85 7.69 13.29
N GLY A 315 -18.41 7.03 12.22
CA GLY A 315 -17.02 6.64 12.02
C GLY A 315 -16.07 7.84 12.00
N LEU A 316 -14.84 7.67 12.51
CA LEU A 316 -13.85 8.74 12.52
C LEU A 316 -13.61 9.31 11.10
N GLY A 317 -13.56 8.45 10.08
CA GLY A 317 -13.38 8.89 8.70
C GLY A 317 -14.54 9.72 8.16
N VAL A 318 -15.80 9.31 8.42
CA VAL A 318 -17.00 10.08 8.04
C VAL A 318 -17.01 11.43 8.74
N ARG A 319 -16.76 11.45 10.06
CA ARG A 319 -16.65 12.69 10.84
C ARG A 319 -15.57 13.63 10.31
N ARG A 320 -14.43 13.11 9.85
CA ARG A 320 -13.36 13.91 9.24
C ARG A 320 -13.82 14.57 7.93
N VAL A 321 -14.51 13.82 7.08
CA VAL A 321 -15.04 14.33 5.80
C VAL A 321 -16.10 15.41 6.04
N GLU A 322 -17.08 15.13 6.91
CA GLU A 322 -18.15 16.08 7.22
C GLU A 322 -17.62 17.34 7.92
N ALA A 323 -16.67 17.19 8.85
CA ALA A 323 -16.04 18.34 9.51
C ALA A 323 -15.27 19.21 8.50
N ALA A 324 -14.53 18.62 7.56
CA ALA A 324 -13.82 19.37 6.54
C ALA A 324 -14.79 20.12 5.60
N ALA A 325 -15.90 19.49 5.22
CA ALA A 325 -16.95 20.13 4.44
C ALA A 325 -17.58 21.32 5.18
N ALA A 326 -17.96 21.12 6.45
CA ALA A 326 -18.56 22.15 7.29
C ALA A 326 -17.66 23.38 7.46
N GLN A 327 -16.34 23.20 7.57
CA GLN A 327 -15.36 24.32 7.65
C GLN A 327 -15.33 25.19 6.38
N THR A 328 -15.87 24.69 5.27
CA THR A 328 -15.98 25.42 4.00
C THR A 328 -17.40 25.84 3.66
N GLY A 329 -18.35 25.64 4.59
CA GLY A 329 -19.77 25.92 4.38
C GLY A 329 -20.50 24.89 3.52
N ALA A 330 -19.85 23.77 3.17
CA ALA A 330 -20.49 22.69 2.44
C ALA A 330 -21.28 21.78 3.39
N SER A 331 -22.50 21.45 2.99
CA SER A 331 -23.44 20.61 3.73
C SER A 331 -23.27 19.11 3.40
N VAL A 332 -23.82 18.25 4.26
CA VAL A 332 -23.93 16.81 3.98
C VAL A 332 -24.72 16.54 2.69
N ALA A 333 -25.77 17.34 2.41
CA ALA A 333 -26.54 17.23 1.17
C ALA A 333 -25.67 17.54 -0.07
N GLU A 334 -24.79 18.54 0.02
CA GLU A 334 -23.81 18.82 -1.04
C GLU A 334 -22.81 17.68 -1.21
N LEU A 335 -22.27 17.11 -0.12
CA LEU A 335 -21.39 15.93 -0.21
C LEU A 335 -22.08 14.74 -0.91
N LEU A 336 -23.33 14.46 -0.56
CA LEU A 336 -24.14 13.43 -1.23
C LEU A 336 -24.37 13.76 -2.71
N ALA A 337 -24.67 15.02 -3.04
CA ALA A 337 -24.81 15.45 -4.42
C ALA A 337 -23.50 15.27 -5.20
N TRP A 338 -22.36 15.67 -4.63
CA TRP A 338 -21.04 15.50 -5.22
C TRP A 338 -20.70 14.03 -5.44
N SER A 339 -21.06 13.13 -4.53
CA SER A 339 -20.80 11.69 -4.68
C SER A 339 -21.48 11.07 -5.91
N SER A 340 -22.61 11.64 -6.35
CA SER A 340 -23.40 11.16 -7.49
C SER A 340 -22.88 11.65 -8.85
N HIS A 341 -22.00 12.65 -8.87
CA HIS A 341 -21.48 13.26 -10.09
C HIS A 341 -20.41 12.42 -10.80
N PRO A 342 -19.36 11.89 -10.11
CA PRO A 342 -18.30 11.08 -10.72
C PRO A 342 -18.76 9.77 -11.37
N VAL A 343 -20.00 9.34 -11.12
CA VAL A 343 -20.59 8.07 -11.60
C VAL A 343 -21.40 8.26 -12.90
N LYS A 344 -21.72 9.51 -13.29
CA LYS A 344 -22.60 9.83 -14.42
C LYS A 344 -21.88 9.99 -15.77
N THR A 345 -20.58 9.74 -15.83
CA THR A 345 -19.73 9.83 -17.02
C THR A 345 -19.06 8.48 -17.26
#